data_AF-A0A9Q5VBR1-F1
#
_entry.id   AF-A0A9Q5VBR1-F1
#
_cell.length_a   1.000
_cell.length_b   1.000
_cell.length_c   1.000
_cell.angle_alpha   90.00
_cell.angle_beta   90.00
_cell.angle_gamma   90.00
#
_symmetry.space_group_name_H-M   'P 1'
#
loop_
_entity.id
_entity.type
_entity.pdbx_description
1 polymer ?
#
loop_
_entity_poly.entity_id
_entity_poly.type
_entity_poly.pdbx_seq_one_letter_code
_entity_poly.pdbx_strand_id
1 'polypeptide(L)'
;MLPKFEDIHKKAQGFINHFIQNKDKGEFWKLSHDYKEREKRDHLLFQIKEDIDNSKSVYDLLKPLGTIQRNELTQKYLTYSCPESTRLKKFLGDCLNNCEQHIDNLINKKLNTIKDKILSHAQEGRFEFGWGGSCYSIHDENGTRRKVPRRVQYIYEAITGDLPLKDKLAIVNNLLATAKPDSGYKAGLLWWGRTQNSTTDFLQSLDCPELH
;
A
#
# COMPACT_ATOMS: atom_id res chain seq x y z
N MET A 1 -2.59 5.19 -17.86
CA MET A 1 -1.18 5.07 -17.41
C MET A 1 -1.17 5.37 -15.92
N LEU A 2 -0.58 4.50 -15.10
CA LEU A 2 -0.48 4.73 -13.66
C LEU A 2 0.49 5.88 -13.38
N PRO A 3 0.18 6.79 -12.44
CA PRO A 3 1.11 7.85 -12.08
C PRO A 3 2.37 7.22 -11.49
N LYS A 4 3.53 7.51 -12.09
CA LYS A 4 4.81 7.06 -11.55
C LYS A 4 5.09 7.79 -10.24
N PHE A 5 5.89 7.19 -9.36
CA PHE A 5 6.27 7.84 -8.11
C PHE A 5 6.86 9.23 -8.37
N GLU A 6 7.72 9.39 -9.38
CA GLU A 6 8.33 10.67 -9.74
C GLU A 6 7.30 11.76 -10.08
N ASP A 7 6.17 11.38 -10.71
CA ASP A 7 5.11 12.33 -11.04
C ASP A 7 4.34 12.78 -9.78
N ILE A 8 4.10 11.84 -8.86
CA ILE A 8 3.44 12.12 -7.56
C ILE A 8 4.35 13.00 -6.71
N HIS A 9 5.63 12.66 -6.65
CA HIS A 9 6.65 13.41 -5.92
C HIS A 9 6.75 14.85 -6.43
N LYS A 10 6.85 15.06 -7.75
CA LYS A 10 6.84 16.40 -8.36
C LYS A 10 5.57 17.19 -8.04
N LYS A 11 4.40 16.55 -8.01
CA LYS A 11 3.15 17.21 -7.61
C LYS A 11 3.18 17.64 -6.14
N ALA A 12 3.68 16.79 -5.25
CA ALA A 12 3.84 17.12 -3.83
C ALA A 12 4.83 18.29 -3.62
N GLN A 13 5.93 18.31 -4.37
CA GLN A 13 6.88 19.43 -4.40
C GLN A 13 6.21 20.72 -4.89
N GLY A 14 5.46 20.64 -5.98
CA GLY A 14 4.69 21.78 -6.50
C GLY A 14 3.69 22.32 -5.48
N PHE A 15 3.01 21.43 -4.75
CA PHE A 15 2.08 21.79 -3.70
C PHE A 15 2.75 22.52 -2.53
N ILE A 16 3.82 21.96 -1.94
CA ILE A 16 4.46 22.59 -0.79
C ILE A 16 5.11 23.93 -1.14
N ASN A 17 5.71 24.03 -2.34
CA ASN A 17 6.25 25.28 -2.85
C ASN A 17 5.14 26.33 -3.04
N HIS A 18 4.00 25.93 -3.60
CA HIS A 18 2.84 26.80 -3.74
C HIS A 18 2.33 27.29 -2.38
N PHE A 19 2.27 26.42 -1.37
CA PHE A 19 1.85 26.80 -0.02
C PHE A 19 2.83 27.82 0.58
N ILE A 20 4.13 27.51 0.61
CA ILE A 20 5.17 28.40 1.16
C ILE A 20 5.12 29.79 0.50
N GLN A 21 4.93 29.86 -0.82
CA GLN A 21 4.89 31.12 -1.55
C GLN A 21 3.67 31.99 -1.27
N ASN A 22 2.56 31.40 -0.81
CA ASN A 22 1.27 32.08 -0.67
C ASN A 22 0.77 32.24 0.77
N LYS A 23 1.36 31.54 1.75
CA LYS A 23 0.96 31.54 3.17
C LYS A 23 0.84 32.93 3.85
N ASP A 24 1.44 33.96 3.27
CA ASP A 24 1.41 35.34 3.79
C ASP A 24 0.90 36.35 2.72
N LYS A 25 0.27 35.88 1.65
CA LYS A 25 -0.23 36.71 0.54
C LYS A 25 -1.75 36.66 0.44
N GLY A 26 -2.34 37.70 -0.16
CA GLY A 26 -3.78 37.76 -0.38
C GLY A 26 -4.56 37.53 0.92
N GLU A 27 -5.71 36.88 0.86
CA GLU A 27 -6.55 36.64 2.04
C GLU A 27 -5.84 35.89 3.20
N PHE A 28 -4.77 35.15 2.92
CA PHE A 28 -3.99 34.44 3.93
C PHE A 28 -3.15 35.33 4.86
N TRP A 29 -2.85 36.59 4.49
CA TRP A 29 -2.16 37.51 5.42
C TRP A 29 -2.96 37.68 6.72
N LYS A 30 -4.29 37.55 6.67
CA LYS A 30 -5.19 37.65 7.83
C LYS A 30 -5.03 36.51 8.83
N LEU A 31 -4.40 35.40 8.44
CA LEU A 31 -4.10 34.27 9.32
C LEU A 31 -2.74 34.40 10.01
N SER A 32 -1.96 35.43 9.65
CA SER A 32 -0.54 35.55 9.99
C SER A 32 -0.25 36.70 10.98
N HIS A 33 -1.17 37.02 11.89
CA HIS A 33 -1.00 38.18 12.77
C HIS A 33 0.02 37.95 13.90
N ASP A 34 0.05 36.78 14.53
CA ASP A 34 1.03 36.46 15.57
C ASP A 34 2.40 36.13 14.97
N TYR A 35 3.45 36.80 15.45
CA TYR A 35 4.83 36.55 15.03
C TYR A 35 5.30 35.14 15.41
N LYS A 36 4.96 34.66 16.61
CA LYS A 36 5.41 33.33 17.08
C LYS A 36 4.75 32.21 16.29
N GLU A 37 3.45 32.32 15.98
CA GLU A 37 2.79 31.36 15.10
C GLU A 37 3.37 31.37 13.69
N ARG A 38 3.70 32.54 13.13
CA ARG A 38 4.34 32.66 11.81
C ARG A 38 5.68 31.92 11.74
N GLU A 39 6.54 32.14 12.72
CA GLU A 39 7.86 31.49 12.79
C GLU A 39 7.72 29.96 12.90
N LYS A 40 6.84 29.48 13.80
CA LYS A 40 6.57 28.03 13.94
C LYS A 40 6.02 27.41 12.66
N ARG A 41 5.09 28.09 12.00
CA ARG A 41 4.51 27.65 10.73
C ARG A 41 5.57 27.59 9.63
N ASP A 42 6.44 28.58 9.56
CA ASP A 42 7.51 28.61 8.55
C ASP A 42 8.49 27.46 8.76
N HIS A 43 8.96 27.25 10.00
CA HIS A 43 9.77 26.07 10.33
C HIS A 43 9.09 24.76 9.96
N LEU A 44 7.81 24.60 10.30
CA LEU A 44 7.03 23.42 9.95
C LEU A 44 6.96 23.20 8.44
N LEU A 45 6.65 24.24 7.66
CA LEU A 45 6.52 24.12 6.20
C LEU A 45 7.86 23.82 5.51
N PHE A 46 8.97 24.38 6.00
CA PHE A 46 10.29 24.06 5.48
C PHE A 46 10.75 22.65 5.84
N GLN A 47 10.46 22.17 7.06
CA GLN A 47 10.69 20.78 7.44
C GLN A 47 9.87 19.83 6.56
N ILE A 48 8.59 20.13 6.35
CA ILE A 48 7.73 19.31 5.47
C ILE A 48 8.24 19.32 4.03
N LYS A 49 8.75 20.46 3.54
CA LYS A 49 9.37 20.54 2.22
C LYS A 49 10.58 19.61 2.13
N GLU A 50 11.46 19.62 3.12
CA GLU A 50 12.62 18.75 3.19
C GLU A 50 12.22 17.26 3.23
N ASP A 51 11.23 16.90 4.05
CA ASP A 51 10.68 15.54 4.12
C ASP A 51 10.11 15.09 2.76
N ILE A 52 9.39 15.98 2.06
CA ILE A 52 8.89 15.71 0.70
C ILE A 52 10.07 15.52 -0.26
N ASP A 53 11.05 16.42 -0.27
CA ASP A 53 12.19 16.36 -1.19
C ASP A 53 13.03 15.08 -1.01
N ASN A 54 13.15 14.61 0.23
CA ASN A 54 13.92 13.41 0.59
C ASN A 54 13.11 12.10 0.50
N SER A 55 11.81 12.17 0.21
CA SER A 55 10.95 10.99 0.10
C SER A 55 11.39 10.10 -1.08
N LYS A 56 11.48 8.78 -0.84
CA LYS A 56 11.91 7.80 -1.85
C LYS A 56 10.78 6.87 -2.28
N SER A 57 9.63 6.98 -1.63
CA SER A 57 8.45 6.17 -1.89
C SER A 57 7.17 6.96 -1.62
N VAL A 58 6.04 6.44 -2.10
CA VAL A 58 4.72 7.01 -1.77
C VAL A 58 4.44 6.93 -0.27
N TYR A 59 4.94 5.89 0.43
CA TYR A 59 4.80 5.76 1.87
C TYR A 59 5.50 6.90 2.62
N ASP A 60 6.68 7.30 2.16
CA ASP A 60 7.41 8.44 2.74
C ASP A 60 6.63 9.75 2.55
N LEU A 61 5.96 9.94 1.41
CA LEU A 61 5.18 11.14 1.11
C LEU A 61 3.88 11.27 1.94
N LEU A 62 3.28 10.15 2.35
CA LEU A 62 2.03 10.18 3.11
C LEU A 62 2.18 10.90 4.46
N LYS A 63 3.34 10.77 5.10
CA LYS A 63 3.61 11.41 6.40
C LYS A 63 3.62 12.94 6.31
N PRO A 64 4.47 13.61 5.50
CA PRO A 64 4.47 15.07 5.39
C PRO A 64 3.15 15.62 4.85
N LEU A 65 2.52 14.98 3.86
CA LEU A 65 1.21 15.42 3.34
C LEU A 65 0.11 15.28 4.42
N GLY A 66 0.14 14.20 5.20
CA GLY A 66 -0.76 13.98 6.33
C GLY A 66 -0.54 14.99 7.46
N THR A 67 0.70 15.40 7.72
CA THR A 67 1.02 16.48 8.66
C THR A 67 0.34 17.77 8.24
N ILE A 68 0.40 18.15 6.96
CA ILE A 68 -0.30 19.35 6.46
C ILE A 68 -1.82 19.24 6.68
N GLN A 69 -2.38 18.04 6.46
CA GLN A 69 -3.80 17.79 6.66
C GLN A 69 -4.23 17.79 8.15
N ARG A 70 -3.33 17.62 9.13
CA ARG A 70 -3.74 17.44 10.54
C ARG A 70 -3.19 18.49 11.49
N ASN A 71 -2.09 19.14 11.14
CA ASN A 71 -1.47 20.14 12.00
C ASN A 71 -2.34 21.40 12.08
N GLU A 72 -2.52 21.93 13.28
CA GLU A 72 -3.36 23.10 13.54
C GLU A 72 -2.93 24.33 12.74
N LEU A 73 -1.62 24.56 12.62
CA LEU A 73 -1.08 25.73 11.92
C LEU A 73 -1.40 25.70 10.42
N THR A 74 -1.39 24.52 9.80
CA THR A 74 -1.73 24.35 8.39
C THR A 74 -3.23 24.19 8.16
N GLN A 75 -3.95 23.61 9.12
CA GLN A 75 -5.41 23.45 9.06
C GLN A 75 -6.15 24.79 9.01
N LYS A 76 -5.64 25.83 9.68
CA LYS A 76 -6.17 27.20 9.56
C LYS A 76 -6.25 27.66 8.11
N TYR A 77 -5.30 27.28 7.26
CA TYR A 77 -5.25 27.64 5.84
C TYR A 77 -6.19 26.80 4.98
N LEU A 78 -6.33 25.52 5.30
CA LEU A 78 -7.16 24.58 4.54
C LEU A 78 -8.66 24.72 4.82
N THR A 79 -9.00 25.34 5.95
CA THR A 79 -10.39 25.57 6.37
C THR A 79 -10.83 27.03 6.21
N TYR A 80 -9.91 27.94 5.90
CA TYR A 80 -10.26 29.34 5.70
C TYR A 80 -11.22 29.52 4.52
N SER A 81 -12.19 30.41 4.65
CA SER A 81 -13.17 30.67 3.59
C SER A 81 -12.60 31.66 2.57
N CYS A 82 -11.75 31.17 1.67
CA CYS A 82 -11.28 31.94 0.52
C CYS A 82 -10.98 31.06 -0.71
N PRO A 83 -10.90 31.65 -1.91
CA PRO A 83 -10.55 30.92 -3.13
C PRO A 83 -9.19 30.20 -3.04
N GLU A 84 -8.20 30.81 -2.41
CA GLU A 84 -6.85 30.24 -2.23
C GLU A 84 -6.87 28.99 -1.35
N SER A 85 -7.60 29.02 -0.24
CA SER A 85 -7.84 27.85 0.62
C SER A 85 -8.49 26.70 -0.14
N THR A 86 -9.50 27.00 -0.96
CA THR A 86 -10.19 25.99 -1.78
C THR A 86 -9.23 25.33 -2.77
N ARG A 87 -8.38 26.14 -3.44
CA ARG A 87 -7.34 25.64 -4.35
C ARG A 87 -6.29 24.82 -3.61
N LEU A 88 -5.83 25.27 -2.45
CA LEU A 88 -4.84 24.57 -1.63
C LEU A 88 -5.37 23.21 -1.15
N LYS A 89 -6.61 23.17 -0.66
CA LYS A 89 -7.29 21.95 -0.24
C LYS A 89 -7.46 20.97 -1.40
N LYS A 90 -7.85 21.46 -2.58
CA LYS A 90 -7.95 20.63 -3.78
C LYS A 90 -6.59 20.04 -4.17
N PHE A 91 -5.54 20.85 -4.19
CA PHE A 91 -4.19 20.38 -4.53
C PHE A 91 -3.69 19.31 -3.53
N LEU A 92 -3.86 19.53 -2.22
CA LEU A 92 -3.54 18.52 -1.22
C LEU A 92 -4.35 17.23 -1.43
N GLY A 93 -5.66 17.35 -1.67
CA GLY A 93 -6.55 16.23 -1.95
C GLY A 93 -6.12 15.43 -3.18
N ASP A 94 -5.77 16.12 -4.27
CA ASP A 94 -5.24 15.50 -5.49
C ASP A 94 -3.93 14.77 -5.22
N CYS A 95 -3.03 15.33 -4.40
CA CYS A 95 -1.78 14.66 -4.02
C CYS A 95 -2.04 13.37 -3.22
N LEU A 96 -2.91 13.44 -2.20
CA LEU A 96 -3.26 12.28 -1.37
C LEU A 96 -3.96 11.19 -2.17
N ASN A 97 -4.90 11.56 -3.04
CA ASN A 97 -5.60 10.61 -3.91
C ASN A 97 -4.65 9.93 -4.90
N ASN A 98 -3.68 10.66 -5.47
CA ASN A 98 -2.66 10.05 -6.32
C ASN A 98 -1.79 9.05 -5.54
N CYS A 99 -1.46 9.35 -4.29
CA CYS A 99 -0.73 8.42 -3.42
C CYS A 99 -1.54 7.14 -3.17
N GLU A 100 -2.82 7.29 -2.80
CA GLU A 100 -3.72 6.16 -2.56
C GLU A 100 -3.87 5.28 -3.80
N GLN A 101 -4.15 5.88 -4.96
CA GLN A 101 -4.23 5.15 -6.22
C GLN A 101 -2.93 4.42 -6.54
N HIS A 102 -1.77 5.04 -6.33
CA HIS A 102 -0.49 4.36 -6.58
C HIS A 102 -0.30 3.13 -5.68
N ILE A 103 -0.62 3.25 -4.39
CA ILE A 103 -0.57 2.14 -3.44
C ILE A 103 -1.53 1.02 -3.88
N ASP A 104 -2.78 1.35 -4.18
CA ASP A 104 -3.77 0.35 -4.62
C ASP A 104 -3.31 -0.39 -5.89
N ASN A 105 -2.64 0.31 -6.80
CA ASN A 105 -2.08 -0.34 -7.98
C ASN A 105 -0.90 -1.26 -7.67
N LEU A 106 -0.01 -0.88 -6.75
CA LEU A 106 1.07 -1.76 -6.28
C LEU A 106 0.50 -3.03 -5.63
N ILE A 107 -0.52 -2.88 -4.80
CA ILE A 107 -1.18 -4.02 -4.15
C ILE A 107 -1.84 -4.93 -5.18
N ASN A 108 -2.60 -4.37 -6.13
CA ASN A 108 -3.21 -5.13 -7.22
C ASN A 108 -2.16 -5.90 -8.04
N LYS A 109 -1.06 -5.25 -8.40
CA LYS A 109 0.05 -5.89 -9.13
C LYS A 109 0.65 -7.06 -8.35
N LYS A 110 0.86 -6.91 -7.03
CA LYS A 110 1.36 -8.00 -6.17
C LYS A 110 0.38 -9.16 -6.12
N LEU A 111 -0.91 -8.89 -5.86
CA LEU A 111 -1.93 -9.93 -5.77
C LEU A 111 -2.09 -10.69 -7.09
N ASN A 112 -2.07 -9.99 -8.23
CA ASN A 112 -2.11 -10.62 -9.55
C ASN A 112 -0.86 -11.47 -9.82
N THR A 113 0.33 -10.97 -9.46
CA THR A 113 1.57 -11.75 -9.59
C THR A 113 1.51 -13.05 -8.79
N ILE A 114 0.97 -13.01 -7.56
CA ILE A 114 0.78 -14.20 -6.73
C ILE A 114 -0.24 -15.15 -7.37
N LYS A 115 -1.37 -14.64 -7.85
CA LYS A 115 -2.39 -15.41 -8.56
C LYS A 115 -1.79 -16.13 -9.77
N ASP A 116 -1.02 -15.43 -10.59
CA ASP A 116 -0.42 -15.97 -11.80
C ASP A 116 0.62 -17.06 -11.50
N LYS A 117 1.46 -16.85 -10.47
CA LYS A 117 2.39 -17.88 -9.98
C LYS A 117 1.65 -19.14 -9.51
N ILE A 118 0.55 -18.98 -8.76
CA ILE A 118 -0.29 -20.10 -8.32
C ILE A 118 -0.86 -20.86 -9.51
N LEU A 119 -1.44 -20.15 -10.48
CA LEU A 119 -2.06 -20.76 -11.66
C LEU A 119 -1.03 -21.49 -12.51
N SER A 120 0.12 -20.87 -12.79
CA SER A 120 1.21 -21.49 -13.55
C SER A 120 1.71 -22.76 -12.86
N HIS A 121 1.98 -22.70 -11.56
CA HIS A 121 2.46 -23.86 -10.80
C HIS A 121 1.42 -25.00 -10.72
N ALA A 122 0.12 -24.65 -10.65
CA ALA A 122 -0.96 -25.62 -10.69
C ALA A 122 -1.16 -26.26 -12.06
N GLN A 123 -1.03 -25.49 -13.14
CA GLN A 123 -1.13 -25.97 -14.53
C GLN A 123 -0.03 -26.96 -14.87
N GLU A 124 1.18 -26.71 -14.37
CA GLU A 124 2.34 -27.60 -14.54
C GLU A 124 2.29 -28.84 -13.64
N GLY A 125 1.28 -28.96 -12.77
CA GLY A 125 1.14 -30.10 -11.85
C GLY A 125 2.26 -30.20 -10.81
N ARG A 126 2.93 -29.08 -10.49
CA ARG A 126 4.10 -29.05 -9.61
C ARG A 126 3.78 -29.12 -8.12
N PHE A 127 2.51 -28.98 -7.74
CA PHE A 127 2.08 -29.21 -6.37
C PHE A 127 2.15 -30.70 -6.05
N GLU A 128 2.95 -31.02 -5.04
CA GLU A 128 2.91 -32.33 -4.42
C GLU A 128 1.73 -32.36 -3.42
N PHE A 129 1.07 -33.51 -3.30
CA PHE A 129 -0.05 -33.71 -2.37
C PHE A 129 0.23 -34.77 -1.30
N GLY A 130 1.34 -35.51 -1.41
CA GLY A 130 1.69 -36.59 -0.49
C GLY A 130 0.72 -37.78 -0.52
N TRP A 131 1.06 -38.83 0.22
CA TRP A 131 0.18 -39.99 0.38
C TRP A 131 -0.87 -39.68 1.45
N GLY A 132 -2.16 -39.74 1.09
CA GLY A 132 -3.28 -39.41 1.98
C GLY A 132 -3.58 -37.91 2.15
N GLY A 133 -2.89 -37.02 1.43
CA GLY A 133 -3.16 -35.58 1.50
C GLY A 133 -4.46 -35.19 0.81
N SER A 134 -5.16 -34.19 1.38
CA SER A 134 -6.36 -33.62 0.78
C SER A 134 -6.01 -32.70 -0.38
N CYS A 135 -6.44 -33.09 -1.60
CA CYS A 135 -6.39 -32.20 -2.75
C CYS A 135 -7.61 -31.28 -2.75
N TYR A 136 -7.38 -29.98 -2.73
CA TYR A 136 -8.40 -28.97 -2.98
C TYR A 136 -8.33 -28.54 -4.43
N SER A 137 -9.24 -27.67 -4.86
CA SER A 137 -9.27 -27.22 -6.25
C SER A 137 -9.64 -25.77 -6.40
N ILE A 138 -8.95 -25.11 -7.30
CA ILE A 138 -9.26 -23.76 -7.79
C ILE A 138 -9.72 -23.84 -9.23
N HIS A 139 -10.46 -22.82 -9.69
CA HIS A 139 -10.83 -22.66 -11.08
C HIS A 139 -9.93 -21.59 -11.70
N ASP A 140 -9.29 -21.92 -12.82
CA ASP A 140 -8.62 -20.93 -13.64
C ASP A 140 -9.65 -20.08 -14.42
N GLU A 141 -9.17 -19.06 -15.14
CA GLU A 141 -10.03 -18.10 -15.87
C GLU A 141 -10.86 -18.77 -16.97
N ASN A 142 -10.45 -19.95 -17.43
CA ASN A 142 -11.16 -20.76 -18.42
C ASN A 142 -12.14 -21.75 -17.76
N GLY A 143 -12.34 -21.65 -16.44
CA GLY A 143 -13.19 -22.57 -15.67
C GLY A 143 -12.56 -23.96 -15.48
N THR A 144 -11.29 -24.17 -15.83
CA THR A 144 -10.64 -25.48 -15.67
C THR A 144 -10.28 -25.68 -14.21
N ARG A 145 -10.69 -26.83 -13.67
CA ARG A 145 -10.40 -27.23 -12.29
C ARG A 145 -8.95 -27.66 -12.15
N ARG A 146 -8.18 -26.98 -11.30
CA ARG A 146 -6.78 -27.29 -10.99
C ARG A 146 -6.64 -27.73 -9.53
N LYS A 147 -5.90 -28.82 -9.29
CA LYS A 147 -5.66 -29.32 -7.93
C LYS A 147 -4.59 -28.46 -7.25
N VAL A 148 -4.84 -28.05 -6.01
CA VAL A 148 -3.90 -27.25 -5.21
C VAL A 148 -3.97 -27.62 -3.72
N PRO A 149 -2.90 -27.38 -2.94
CA PRO A 149 -2.93 -27.52 -1.49
C PRO A 149 -3.91 -26.53 -0.85
N ARG A 150 -4.45 -26.88 0.33
CA ARG A 150 -5.45 -26.06 1.05
C ARG A 150 -5.01 -24.60 1.26
N ARG A 151 -3.75 -24.37 1.64
CA ARG A 151 -3.23 -23.02 1.88
C ARG A 151 -3.18 -22.18 0.61
N VAL A 152 -2.83 -22.81 -0.51
CA VAL A 152 -2.81 -22.17 -1.83
C VAL A 152 -4.23 -21.83 -2.27
N GLN A 153 -5.20 -22.72 -2.01
CA GLN A 153 -6.61 -22.42 -2.23
C GLN A 153 -7.06 -21.18 -1.46
N TYR A 154 -6.76 -21.08 -0.16
CA TYR A 154 -7.16 -19.90 0.64
C TYR A 154 -6.54 -18.60 0.12
N ILE A 155 -5.27 -18.62 -0.29
CA ILE A 155 -4.62 -17.46 -0.91
C ILE A 155 -5.33 -17.09 -2.21
N TYR A 156 -5.60 -18.07 -3.06
CA TYR A 156 -6.27 -17.85 -4.34
C TYR A 156 -7.67 -17.27 -4.16
N GLU A 157 -8.49 -17.87 -3.30
CA GLU A 157 -9.84 -17.41 -2.99
C GLU A 157 -9.86 -16.02 -2.36
N ALA A 158 -8.90 -15.69 -1.50
CA ALA A 158 -8.76 -14.34 -0.96
C ALA A 158 -8.45 -13.31 -2.06
N ILE A 159 -7.62 -13.66 -3.04
CA ILE A 159 -7.30 -12.77 -4.17
C ILE A 159 -8.51 -12.59 -5.09
N THR A 160 -9.20 -13.68 -5.44
CA THR A 160 -10.32 -13.66 -6.39
C THR A 160 -11.66 -13.26 -5.79
N GLY A 161 -11.78 -13.26 -4.46
CA GLY A 161 -13.00 -12.90 -3.75
C GLY A 161 -13.36 -11.42 -3.86
N ASP A 162 -14.60 -11.10 -3.51
CA ASP A 162 -15.12 -9.73 -3.46
C ASP A 162 -14.82 -9.08 -2.10
N LEU A 163 -13.53 -8.83 -1.86
CA LEU A 163 -13.03 -8.18 -0.65
C LEU A 163 -12.33 -6.86 -0.98
N PRO A 164 -12.33 -5.87 -0.06
CA PRO A 164 -11.50 -4.69 -0.20
C PRO A 164 -10.02 -5.07 -0.36
N LEU A 165 -9.30 -4.29 -1.17
CA LEU A 165 -7.92 -4.60 -1.56
C LEU A 165 -6.96 -4.74 -0.37
N LYS A 166 -7.13 -3.90 0.65
CA LYS A 166 -6.36 -3.95 1.90
C LYS A 166 -6.59 -5.26 2.65
N ASP A 167 -7.83 -5.75 2.66
CA ASP A 167 -8.18 -7.01 3.33
C ASP A 167 -7.64 -8.21 2.57
N LYS A 168 -7.70 -8.19 1.23
CA LYS A 168 -7.05 -9.20 0.38
C LYS A 168 -5.56 -9.30 0.70
N LEU A 169 -4.86 -8.16 0.74
CA LEU A 169 -3.43 -8.11 1.06
C LEU A 169 -3.13 -8.61 2.48
N ALA A 170 -3.93 -8.23 3.47
CA ALA A 170 -3.74 -8.65 4.86
C ALA A 170 -3.87 -10.18 5.00
N ILE A 171 -4.91 -10.78 4.40
CA ILE A 171 -5.12 -12.23 4.42
C ILE A 171 -3.94 -12.95 3.75
N VAL A 172 -3.53 -12.50 2.56
CA VAL A 172 -2.41 -13.10 1.83
C VAL A 172 -1.12 -12.99 2.63
N ASN A 173 -0.79 -11.80 3.16
CA ASN A 173 0.43 -11.60 3.96
C ASN A 173 0.45 -12.46 5.23
N ASN A 174 -0.68 -12.62 5.92
CA ASN A 174 -0.79 -13.50 7.08
C ASN A 174 -0.53 -14.97 6.71
N LEU A 175 -1.09 -15.42 5.59
CA LEU A 175 -0.89 -16.80 5.09
C LEU A 175 0.54 -17.04 4.59
N LEU A 176 1.21 -16.03 4.04
CA LEU A 176 2.62 -16.10 3.64
C LEU A 176 3.56 -16.04 4.86
N ALA A 177 3.26 -15.24 5.88
CA ALA A 177 4.07 -15.13 7.10
C ALA A 177 4.19 -16.47 7.84
N THR A 178 3.12 -17.28 7.84
CA THR A 178 3.13 -18.65 8.40
C THR A 178 3.95 -19.66 7.57
N ALA A 179 4.47 -19.28 6.41
CA ALA A 179 5.43 -20.09 5.65
C ALA A 179 6.89 -19.77 5.99
N LYS A 180 7.19 -18.71 6.78
CA LYS A 180 8.58 -18.32 7.09
C LYS A 180 9.25 -19.35 8.02
N PRO A 181 10.55 -19.66 7.80
CA PRO A 181 11.29 -20.66 8.59
C PRO A 181 11.26 -20.40 10.11
N ASP A 182 11.28 -19.12 10.49
CA ASP A 182 11.36 -18.66 11.88
C ASP A 182 9.99 -18.37 12.51
N SER A 183 8.89 -18.59 11.80
CA SER A 183 7.53 -18.25 12.25
C SER A 183 7.03 -19.07 13.46
N GLY A 184 7.85 -19.98 13.99
CA GLY A 184 7.47 -20.90 15.06
C GLY A 184 6.37 -21.89 14.66
N TYR A 185 5.85 -21.82 13.43
CA TYR A 185 4.85 -22.73 12.90
C TYR A 185 5.50 -24.07 12.55
N LYS A 186 5.78 -24.85 13.60
CA LYS A 186 6.00 -26.28 13.46
C LYS A 186 4.64 -26.88 13.16
N ALA A 187 4.43 -27.30 11.90
CA ALA A 187 3.32 -28.18 11.55
C ALA A 187 3.23 -29.27 12.63
N GLY A 188 2.11 -29.26 13.36
CA GLY A 188 1.96 -29.97 14.62
C GLY A 188 2.35 -31.44 14.54
N LEU A 189 2.82 -31.95 15.67
CA LEU A 189 3.38 -33.28 15.95
C LEU A 189 2.37 -34.44 15.77
N LEU A 190 1.46 -34.39 14.80
CA LEU A 190 0.49 -35.45 14.49
C LEU A 190 0.53 -35.75 12.98
N TRP A 191 1.04 -36.94 12.67
CA TRP A 191 1.68 -37.41 11.44
C TRP A 191 0.81 -37.55 10.16
N TRP A 192 -0.35 -36.89 10.03
CA TRP A 192 -1.29 -37.16 8.92
C TRP A 192 -1.77 -35.93 8.13
N GLY A 193 -1.19 -34.74 8.36
CA GLY A 193 -1.66 -33.50 7.72
C GLY A 193 -0.57 -32.50 7.33
N ARG A 194 0.68 -32.95 7.12
CA ARG A 194 1.79 -32.06 6.78
C ARG A 194 1.47 -31.24 5.53
N THR A 195 1.47 -29.92 5.68
CA THR A 195 1.77 -29.04 4.54
C THR A 195 3.15 -29.45 4.04
N GLN A 196 3.27 -29.86 2.78
CA GLN A 196 4.52 -30.42 2.28
C GLN A 196 5.60 -29.34 2.19
N ASN A 197 6.87 -29.73 2.33
CA ASN A 197 8.01 -28.82 2.22
C ASN A 197 7.94 -28.04 0.90
N SER A 198 7.62 -28.72 -0.21
CA SER A 198 7.42 -28.10 -1.54
C SER A 198 6.36 -27.00 -1.57
N THR A 199 5.24 -27.15 -0.84
CA THR A 199 4.23 -26.07 -0.72
C THR A 199 4.76 -24.91 0.11
N THR A 200 5.52 -25.20 1.17
CA THR A 200 6.12 -24.17 2.02
C THR A 200 7.19 -23.39 1.26
N ASP A 201 8.05 -24.08 0.52
CA ASP A 201 9.07 -23.49 -0.35
C ASP A 201 8.44 -22.64 -1.46
N PHE A 202 7.36 -23.14 -2.08
CA PHE A 202 6.58 -22.35 -3.03
C PHE A 202 6.03 -21.07 -2.39
N LEU A 203 5.39 -21.16 -1.22
CA LEU A 203 4.86 -19.97 -0.53
C LEU A 203 5.96 -18.99 -0.10
N GLN A 204 7.13 -19.48 0.29
CA GLN A 204 8.30 -18.62 0.54
C GLN A 204 8.78 -17.91 -0.73
N SER A 205 8.70 -18.55 -1.89
CA SER A 205 9.01 -17.92 -3.19
C SER A 205 8.01 -16.83 -3.65
N LEU A 206 6.88 -16.72 -2.94
CA LEU A 206 5.88 -15.66 -3.16
C LEU A 206 6.14 -14.40 -2.33
N ASP A 207 7.14 -14.40 -1.44
CA ASP A 207 7.50 -13.21 -0.67
C ASP A 207 8.08 -12.15 -1.61
N CYS A 208 7.27 -11.13 -1.93
CA CYS A 208 7.64 -10.02 -2.80
C CYS A 208 8.04 -8.81 -1.92
N PRO A 209 9.32 -8.38 -1.95
CA PRO A 209 9.84 -7.31 -1.09
C PRO A 209 9.34 -5.90 -1.43
N GLU A 210 8.63 -5.70 -2.55
CA GLU A 210 8.20 -4.38 -3.05
C GLU A 210 7.14 -3.65 -2.19
N LEU A 211 6.69 -4.22 -1.07
CA LEU A 211 5.63 -3.69 -0.19
C LEU A 211 5.99 -3.80 1.31
N HIS A 212 7.27 -3.98 1.64
CA HIS A 212 7.79 -3.94 3.01
C HIS A 212 8.24 -2.55 3.43
#